data_AF-A0A354C4G2-F1
#
_entry.id   AF-A0A354C4G2-F1
#
_cell.length_a   1.000
_cell.length_b   1.000
_cell.length_c   1.000
_cell.angle_alpha   90.00
_cell.angle_beta   90.00
_cell.angle_gamma   90.00
#
_symmetry.space_group_name_H-M   'P 1'
#
loop_
_entity.id
_entity.type
_entity.pdbx_description
1 polymer ?
#
loop_
_entity_poly.entity_id
_entity_poly.type
_entity_poly.pdbx_seq_one_letter_code
_entity_poly.pdbx_strand_id
1 'polypeptide(L)'
;RHTRNHLKSMYFGVLATGADCAGGLMAMRLIQESGQKVSLLFKDFKAEFLKRAEGDVLFTCEDGSAIRALVDKALKSDDRVNLTVHVAATVPSLLGSEPVALFELTLSLKKKS
;
A
#
# COMPACT_ATOMS: atom_id res chain seq x y z
N ARG A 1 -17.64 13.77 -3.65
CA ARG A 1 -17.20 15.18 -3.46
C ARG A 1 -16.03 15.33 -2.47
N HIS A 2 -15.76 14.37 -1.57
CA HIS A 2 -14.76 14.50 -0.49
C HIS A 2 -13.32 14.13 -0.85
N THR A 3 -13.05 13.58 -2.04
CA THR A 3 -11.72 13.06 -2.39
C THR A 3 -10.87 13.99 -3.27
N ARG A 4 -11.44 15.13 -3.70
CA ARG A 4 -10.81 16.06 -4.65
C ARG A 4 -10.28 17.31 -3.94
N ASN A 5 -9.20 17.87 -4.47
CA ASN A 5 -8.59 19.12 -4.03
C ASN A 5 -9.21 20.34 -4.76
N HIS A 6 -8.67 21.54 -4.49
CA HIS A 6 -9.11 22.81 -5.09
C HIS A 6 -8.90 22.88 -6.62
N LEU A 7 -8.11 21.97 -7.21
CA LEU A 7 -7.86 21.85 -8.64
C LEU A 7 -8.75 20.79 -9.31
N LYS A 8 -9.73 20.21 -8.59
CA LYS A 8 -10.61 19.12 -9.04
C LYS A 8 -9.91 17.79 -9.33
N SER A 9 -8.63 17.65 -8.98
CA SER A 9 -7.88 16.39 -8.99
C SER A 9 -7.92 15.71 -7.62
N MET A 10 -7.58 14.43 -7.53
CA MET A 10 -7.54 13.70 -6.26
C MET A 10 -6.57 14.37 -5.28
N TYR A 11 -7.01 14.54 -4.03
CA TYR A 11 -6.19 15.11 -2.98
C TYR A 11 -5.04 14.15 -2.61
N PHE A 12 -3.83 14.69 -2.38
CA PHE A 12 -2.64 13.88 -2.13
C PHE A 12 -2.80 12.95 -0.92
N GLY A 13 -3.52 13.38 0.13
CA GLY A 13 -3.80 12.54 1.29
C GLY A 13 -4.67 11.33 0.94
N VAL A 14 -5.60 11.47 -0.01
CA VAL A 14 -6.43 10.36 -0.50
C VAL A 14 -5.61 9.40 -1.35
N LEU A 15 -4.68 9.94 -2.15
CA LEU A 15 -3.71 9.11 -2.89
C LEU A 15 -2.84 8.29 -1.93
N ALA A 16 -2.35 8.92 -0.85
CA ALA A 16 -1.58 8.21 0.17
C ALA A 16 -2.41 7.12 0.86
N THR A 17 -3.66 7.40 1.24
CA THR A 17 -4.56 6.39 1.82
C THR A 17 -4.84 5.22 0.86
N GLY A 18 -5.01 5.51 -0.44
CA GLY A 18 -5.20 4.47 -1.45
C GLY A 18 -3.99 3.56 -1.58
N ALA A 19 -2.77 4.13 -1.56
CA ALA A 19 -1.53 3.38 -1.58
C ALA A 19 -1.33 2.53 -0.31
N ASP A 20 -1.64 3.09 0.86
CA ASP A 20 -1.63 2.40 2.16
C ASP A 20 -2.56 1.17 2.16
N CYS A 21 -3.79 1.33 1.64
CA CYS A 21 -4.72 0.22 1.50
C CYS A 21 -4.20 -0.86 0.55
N ALA A 22 -3.69 -0.47 -0.62
CA ALA A 22 -3.19 -1.43 -1.61
C ALA A 22 -1.97 -2.23 -1.11
N GLY A 23 -1.07 -1.60 -0.36
CA GLY A 23 0.10 -2.26 0.23
C GLY A 23 -0.21 -3.06 1.50
N GLY A 24 -1.12 -2.57 2.34
CA GLY A 24 -1.38 -3.12 3.68
C GLY A 24 -2.48 -4.18 3.75
N LEU A 25 -3.56 -4.05 2.96
CA LEU A 25 -4.73 -4.93 3.09
C LEU A 25 -4.41 -6.40 2.83
N MET A 26 -3.50 -6.70 1.89
CA MET A 26 -3.08 -8.08 1.63
C MET A 26 -2.36 -8.69 2.85
N ALA A 27 -1.44 -7.94 3.47
CA ALA A 27 -0.77 -8.38 4.69
C ALA A 27 -1.78 -8.60 5.83
N MET A 28 -2.73 -7.67 6.01
CA MET A 28 -3.81 -7.80 7.00
C MET A 28 -4.65 -9.06 6.77
N ARG A 29 -5.01 -9.35 5.51
CA ARG A 29 -5.79 -10.53 5.14
C ARG A 29 -5.03 -11.83 5.46
N LEU A 30 -3.77 -11.91 5.08
CA LEU A 30 -2.92 -13.08 5.34
C LEU A 30 -2.69 -13.30 6.85
N ILE A 31 -2.50 -12.23 7.61
CA ILE A 31 -2.42 -12.28 9.08
C ILE A 31 -3.73 -12.84 9.66
N GLN A 32 -4.88 -12.35 9.19
CA GLN A 32 -6.19 -12.84 9.65
C GLN A 32 -6.39 -14.33 9.33
N GLU A 33 -6.03 -14.77 8.12
CA GLU A 33 -6.12 -16.18 7.70
C GLU A 33 -5.19 -17.10 8.50
N SER A 34 -4.06 -16.58 9.00
CA SER A 34 -3.13 -17.36 9.84
C SER A 34 -3.70 -17.70 11.23
N GLY A 35 -4.74 -16.99 11.69
CA GLY A 35 -5.28 -17.12 13.05
C GLY A 35 -4.36 -16.61 14.16
N GLN A 36 -3.21 -16.03 13.82
CA GLN A 36 -2.23 -15.51 14.78
C GLN A 36 -2.35 -13.99 14.94
N LYS A 37 -1.98 -13.48 16.12
CA LYS A 37 -1.94 -12.04 16.37
C LYS A 37 -0.60 -11.47 15.91
N VAL A 38 -0.61 -10.64 14.87
CA VAL A 38 0.57 -9.92 14.37
C VAL A 38 0.32 -8.41 14.44
N SER A 39 1.30 -7.66 14.94
CA SER A 39 1.33 -6.21 14.89
C SER A 39 1.86 -5.74 13.54
N LEU A 40 1.03 -5.05 12.76
CA LEU A 40 1.37 -4.44 11.48
C LEU A 40 1.45 -2.92 11.65
N LEU A 41 2.51 -2.31 11.13
CA LEU A 41 2.66 -0.86 11.00
C LEU A 41 3.46 -0.52 9.74
N PHE A 42 3.30 0.70 9.25
CA PHE A 42 4.17 1.27 8.23
C PHE A 42 5.34 2.00 8.88
N LYS A 43 6.57 1.60 8.54
CA LYS A 43 7.80 2.17 9.12
C LYS A 43 8.18 3.49 8.46
N ASP A 44 7.96 3.58 7.16
CA ASP A 44 8.21 4.74 6.33
C ASP A 44 7.28 4.73 5.11
N PHE A 45 7.20 5.89 4.47
CA PHE A 45 6.34 6.17 3.32
C PHE A 45 7.05 7.17 2.41
N LYS A 46 7.17 6.85 1.13
CA LYS A 46 7.59 7.79 0.08
C LYS A 46 6.54 7.84 -1.01
N ALA A 47 6.37 9.02 -1.59
CA ALA A 47 5.46 9.24 -2.70
C ALA A 47 6.10 10.16 -3.74
N GLU A 48 5.95 9.79 -5.00
CA GLU A 48 6.31 10.60 -6.15
C GLU A 48 5.03 10.91 -6.94
N PHE A 49 4.66 12.19 -7.04
CA PHE A 49 3.48 12.64 -7.77
C PHE A 49 3.88 13.09 -9.17
N LEU A 50 3.64 12.23 -10.17
CA LEU A 50 4.07 12.44 -11.55
C LEU A 50 3.10 13.32 -12.33
N LYS A 51 1.79 13.10 -12.14
CA LYS A 51 0.71 13.78 -12.87
C LYS A 51 -0.50 14.02 -11.97
N ARG A 52 -1.41 14.87 -12.45
CA ARG A 52 -2.68 15.13 -11.78
C ARG A 52 -3.62 13.93 -11.98
N ALA A 53 -4.12 13.37 -10.88
CA ALA A 53 -5.13 12.33 -10.89
C ALA A 53 -6.54 12.95 -11.06
N GLU A 54 -7.02 13.10 -12.30
CA GLU A 54 -8.27 13.83 -12.61
C GLU A 54 -9.51 12.94 -12.77
N GLY A 55 -9.36 11.63 -12.59
CA GLY A 55 -10.43 10.63 -12.65
C GLY A 55 -10.35 9.63 -11.50
N ASP A 56 -11.00 8.49 -11.68
CA ASP A 56 -10.94 7.38 -10.72
C ASP A 56 -9.55 6.73 -10.78
N VAL A 57 -8.93 6.60 -9.61
CA VAL A 57 -7.57 6.09 -9.48
C VAL A 57 -7.60 4.61 -9.16
N LEU A 58 -6.87 3.82 -9.94
CA LEU A 58 -6.61 2.41 -9.67
C LEU A 58 -5.22 2.29 -9.03
N PHE A 59 -5.18 1.71 -7.83
CA PHE A 59 -3.94 1.42 -7.10
C PHE A 59 -3.58 -0.06 -7.28
N THR A 60 -2.35 -0.33 -7.71
CA THR A 60 -1.86 -1.69 -7.96
C THR A 60 -0.58 -1.94 -7.17
N CYS A 61 -0.56 -3.04 -6.41
CA CYS A 61 0.60 -3.55 -5.70
C CYS A 61 0.89 -4.96 -6.22
N GLU A 62 2.06 -5.14 -6.83
CA GLU A 62 2.47 -6.43 -7.42
C GLU A 62 3.34 -7.28 -6.47
N ASP A 63 3.69 -6.74 -5.30
CA ASP A 63 4.56 -7.38 -4.31
C ASP A 63 3.86 -8.48 -3.48
N GLY A 64 2.75 -9.03 -3.96
CA GLY A 64 1.91 -9.94 -3.18
C GLY A 64 2.62 -11.23 -2.74
N SER A 65 3.53 -11.77 -3.56
CA SER A 65 4.36 -12.92 -3.21
C SER A 65 5.34 -12.59 -2.08
N ALA A 66 5.97 -11.41 -2.13
CA ALA A 66 6.90 -10.93 -1.11
C ALA A 66 6.17 -10.64 0.22
N ILE A 67 4.96 -10.06 0.16
CA ILE A 67 4.11 -9.84 1.32
C ILE A 67 3.77 -11.16 2.01
N ARG A 68 3.41 -12.21 1.24
CA ARG A 68 3.16 -13.54 1.80
C ARG A 68 4.38 -14.10 2.52
N ALA A 69 5.55 -14.02 1.89
CA ALA A 69 6.79 -14.45 2.51
C ALA A 69 7.14 -13.67 3.79
N LEU A 70 6.85 -12.36 3.81
CA LEU A 70 7.03 -11.52 5.00
C LEU A 70 6.14 -11.97 6.16
N VAL A 71 4.86 -12.24 5.89
CA VAL A 71 3.92 -12.76 6.90
C VAL A 71 4.39 -14.10 7.43
N ASP A 72 4.73 -15.05 6.55
CA ASP A 72 5.25 -16.36 6.95
C ASP A 72 6.51 -16.25 7.82
N LYS A 73 7.41 -15.31 7.47
CA LYS A 73 8.61 -15.03 8.27
C LYS A 73 8.25 -14.44 9.63
N ALA A 74 7.30 -13.51 9.69
CA ALA A 74 6.84 -12.90 10.94
C ALA A 74 6.20 -13.92 11.89
N LEU A 75 5.51 -14.93 11.36
CA LEU A 75 4.87 -15.99 12.17
C LEU A 75 5.88 -16.96 12.81
N LYS A 76 7.04 -17.12 12.19
CA LYS A 76 8.13 -18.04 12.59
C LYS A 76 9.23 -17.35 13.40
N SER A 77 9.18 -16.03 13.55
CA SER A 77 10.22 -15.23 14.19
C SER A 77 9.66 -14.48 15.42
N ASP A 78 10.51 -14.32 16.44
CA ASP A 78 10.23 -13.44 17.58
C ASP A 78 10.63 -11.97 17.30
N ASP A 79 11.32 -11.74 16.19
CA ASP A 79 11.82 -10.43 15.78
C ASP A 79 10.82 -9.69 14.88
N ARG A 80 10.99 -8.36 14.84
CA ARG A 80 10.29 -7.50 13.89
C ARG A 80 10.93 -7.62 12.51
N VAL A 81 10.13 -7.94 11.49
CA VAL A 81 10.56 -8.08 10.10
C VAL A 81 9.96 -6.98 9.24
N ASN A 82 10.70 -6.54 8.21
CA ASN A 82 10.30 -5.43 7.35
C ASN A 82 10.38 -5.80 5.87
N LEU A 83 9.51 -5.20 5.06
CA LEU A 83 9.53 -5.27 3.59
C LEU A 83 9.02 -3.95 3.03
N THR A 84 9.77 -3.34 2.11
CA THR A 84 9.27 -2.22 1.31
C THR A 84 8.44 -2.76 0.14
N VAL A 85 7.22 -2.25 -0.01
CA VAL A 85 6.31 -2.58 -1.11
C VAL A 85 6.08 -1.35 -1.99
N HIS A 86 5.79 -1.61 -3.26
CA HIS A 86 5.63 -0.61 -4.29
C HIS A 86 4.18 -0.59 -4.76
N VAL A 87 3.61 0.61 -4.83
CA VAL A 87 2.26 0.82 -5.34
C VAL A 87 2.28 1.84 -6.47
N ALA A 88 1.70 1.47 -7.60
CA ALA A 88 1.44 2.38 -8.71
C ALA A 88 -0.02 2.84 -8.68
N ALA A 89 -0.24 4.15 -8.80
CA ALA A 89 -1.54 4.74 -9.02
C ALA A 89 -1.69 5.13 -10.49
N THR A 90 -2.77 4.70 -11.13
CA THR A 90 -3.09 4.99 -12.54
C THR A 90 -4.50 5.57 -12.65
N VAL A 91 -4.81 6.24 -13.77
CA VAL A 91 -6.17 6.67 -14.12
C VAL A 91 -6.55 6.04 -15.45
N PRO A 92 -6.99 4.77 -15.47
CA PRO A 92 -7.14 4.01 -16.71
C PRO A 92 -8.04 4.65 -17.76
N SER A 93 -9.09 5.35 -17.31
CA SER A 93 -10.05 6.02 -18.20
C SER A 93 -9.48 7.23 -18.95
N LEU A 94 -8.36 7.81 -18.50
CA LEU A 94 -7.77 9.01 -19.10
C LEU A 94 -6.34 8.79 -19.59
N LEU A 95 -5.56 7.97 -18.90
CA LEU A 95 -4.11 7.83 -19.10
C LEU A 95 -3.67 6.37 -19.33
N GLY A 96 -4.62 5.43 -19.41
CA GLY A 96 -4.32 4.01 -19.58
C GLY A 96 -3.45 3.48 -18.44
N SER A 97 -2.35 2.82 -18.79
CA SER A 97 -1.40 2.23 -17.83
C SER A 97 -0.34 3.21 -17.32
N GLU A 98 -0.37 4.49 -17.73
CA GLU A 98 0.63 5.45 -17.29
C GLU A 98 0.39 5.88 -15.84
N PRO A 99 1.41 5.83 -14.97
CA PRO A 99 1.25 6.17 -13.57
C PRO A 99 1.08 7.69 -13.36
N VAL A 100 0.16 8.05 -12.47
CA VAL A 100 -0.01 9.42 -11.96
C VAL A 100 0.76 9.64 -10.67
N ALA A 101 1.03 8.57 -9.92
CA ALA A 101 1.88 8.60 -8.74
C ALA A 101 2.48 7.20 -8.45
N LEU A 102 3.66 7.21 -7.83
CA LEU A 102 4.37 6.02 -7.36
C LEU A 102 4.58 6.11 -5.85
N PHE A 103 4.44 5.00 -5.15
CA PHE A 103 4.57 4.93 -3.70
C PHE A 103 5.49 3.80 -3.27
N GLU A 104 6.31 4.07 -2.26
CA GLU A 104 7.07 3.07 -1.52
C GLU A 104 6.59 3.10 -0.07
N LEU A 105 6.18 1.94 0.46
CA LEU A 105 5.74 1.81 1.85
C LEU A 105 6.46 0.65 2.51
N THR A 106 7.03 0.85 3.70
CA THR A 106 7.68 -0.26 4.41
C THR A 106 6.73 -0.90 5.41
N LEU A 107 6.23 -2.09 5.08
CA LEU A 107 5.51 -2.97 5.99
C LEU A 107 6.43 -3.47 7.09
N SER A 108 6.00 -3.36 8.34
CA SER A 108 6.73 -3.85 9.51
C SER A 108 5.84 -4.74 10.38
N LEU A 109 6.20 -6.03 10.44
CA LEU A 109 5.41 -7.06 11.13
C LEU A 109 6.15 -7.58 12.37
N LYS A 110 5.42 -7.80 13.46
CA LYS A 110 5.91 -8.52 14.64
C LYS A 110 4.81 -9.38 15.23
N LYS A 111 5.05 -10.68 15.41
CA LYS A 111 4.12 -11.57 16.13
C LYS A 111 3.95 -11.07 17.57
N LYS A 112 2.71 -10.98 18.03
CA LYS A 112 2.41 -10.63 19.43
C LYS A 112 2.53 -11.90 20.27
N SER A 113 3.25 -11.80 21.38
CA SER A 113 3.27 -12.82 22.43
C SER A 113 1.91 -12.98 23.08
#